data_AF-A0A1F4S5Q6-F1
#
_entry.id   AF-A0A1F4S5Q6-F1
#
_cell.length_a   1.000
_cell.length_b   1.000
_cell.length_c   1.000
_cell.angle_alpha   90.00
_cell.angle_beta   90.00
_cell.angle_gamma   90.00
#
_symmetry.space_group_name_H-M   'P 1'
#
loop_
_entity.id
_entity.type
_entity.pdbx_description
1 polymer ?
#
loop_
_entity_poly.entity_id
_entity_poly.type
_entity_poly.pdbx_seq_one_letter_code
_entity_poly.pdbx_strand_id
1 'polypeptide(L)'
;MNAQEEVLIKKFKRFLDDVKISKPEHLFQLEDKVIKEITRIAETHTSDEAKIVILEIREYLFSHSEINTEPHIKPLLKSFQYSIEGAISTALCCL
;
A
#
# COMPACT_ATOMS: atom_id res chain seq x y z
N MET A 1 -6.34 18.03 -0.97
CA MET A 1 -6.06 17.05 0.09
C MET A 1 -6.26 17.73 1.43
N ASN A 2 -7.04 17.13 2.33
CA ASN A 2 -7.37 17.67 3.65
C ASN A 2 -6.40 17.16 4.74
N ALA A 3 -6.49 17.72 5.95
CA ALA A 3 -5.57 17.38 7.04
C ALA A 3 -5.67 15.91 7.48
N GLN A 4 -6.84 15.28 7.36
CA GLN A 4 -7.05 13.88 7.73
C GLN A 4 -6.42 12.94 6.69
N GLU A 5 -6.61 13.21 5.40
CA GLU A 5 -5.96 12.49 4.29
C GLU A 5 -4.42 12.54 4.42
N GLU A 6 -3.87 13.72 4.71
CA GLU A 6 -2.43 13.89 4.95
C GLU A 6 -1.92 13.04 6.12
N VAL A 7 -2.67 12.97 7.21
CA VAL A 7 -2.28 12.19 8.40
C VAL A 7 -2.27 10.69 8.09
N LEU A 8 -3.26 10.20 7.35
CA LEU A 8 -3.33 8.79 6.93
C LEU A 8 -2.15 8.44 6.04
N ILE A 9 -1.88 9.25 5.01
CA ILE A 9 -0.76 9.04 4.09
C ILE A 9 0.57 9.08 4.85
N LYS A 10 0.78 10.05 5.75
CA LYS A 10 2.01 10.14 6.56
C LYS A 10 2.19 8.92 7.46
N LYS A 11 1.13 8.41 8.07
CA LYS A 11 1.18 7.18 8.88
C LYS A 11 1.55 5.97 8.02
N PHE A 12 0.96 5.83 6.85
CA PHE A 12 1.26 4.74 5.92
C PHE A 12 2.71 4.80 5.41
N LYS A 13 3.20 5.99 5.03
CA LYS A 13 4.60 6.18 4.59
C LYS A 13 5.60 5.75 5.67
N ARG A 14 5.39 6.19 6.92
CA ARG A 14 6.23 5.76 8.06
C ARG A 14 6.21 4.24 8.26
N PHE A 15 5.03 3.63 8.16
CA PHE A 15 4.90 2.18 8.23
C PHE A 15 5.75 1.47 7.17
N LEU A 16 5.79 1.98 5.93
CA LEU A 16 6.61 1.41 4.87
C LEU A 16 8.11 1.65 5.05
N ASP A 17 8.50 2.84 5.49
CA ASP A 17 9.91 3.19 5.74
C ASP A 17 10.55 2.28 6.81
N ASP A 18 9.77 1.75 7.74
CA ASP A 18 10.22 0.79 8.76
C ASP A 18 10.37 -0.65 8.22
N VAL A 19 9.87 -0.95 7.01
CA VAL A 19 9.89 -2.31 6.41
C VAL A 19 11.10 -2.49 5.50
N LYS A 20 12.07 -3.29 5.95
CA LYS A 20 13.19 -3.73 5.11
C LYS A 20 12.80 -4.96 4.28
N ILE A 21 12.88 -4.89 2.96
CA ILE A 21 12.55 -6.02 2.05
C ILE A 21 13.82 -6.76 1.63
N SER A 22 14.36 -7.57 2.54
CA SER A 22 15.59 -8.38 2.34
C SER A 22 15.34 -9.88 2.23
N LYS A 23 14.09 -10.33 2.40
CA LYS A 23 13.69 -11.73 2.20
C LYS A 23 12.33 -11.82 1.53
N PRO A 24 12.03 -12.90 0.77
CA PRO A 24 10.70 -13.10 0.17
C PRO A 24 9.55 -12.98 1.17
N GLU A 25 9.73 -13.47 2.40
CA GLU A 25 8.70 -13.42 3.44
C GLU A 25 8.32 -12.00 3.83
N HIS A 26 9.23 -11.04 3.68
CA HIS A 26 8.95 -9.64 3.97
C HIS A 26 7.98 -9.03 2.95
N LEU A 27 7.99 -9.47 1.68
CA LEU A 27 6.99 -9.04 0.70
C LEU A 27 5.60 -9.57 1.05
N PHE A 28 5.50 -10.85 1.43
CA PHE A 28 4.20 -11.42 1.83
C PHE A 28 3.63 -10.76 3.09
N GLN A 29 4.49 -10.45 4.07
CA GLN A 29 4.07 -9.70 5.26
C GLN A 29 3.65 -8.28 4.93
N LEU A 30 4.37 -7.62 4.01
CA LEU A 30 4.03 -6.29 3.55
C LEU A 30 2.68 -6.31 2.82
N GLU A 31 2.45 -7.30 1.99
CA GLU A 31 1.22 -7.49 1.21
C GLU A 31 -0.01 -7.56 2.11
N ASP A 32 0.00 -8.47 3.09
CA ASP A 32 -1.10 -8.64 4.04
C ASP A 32 -1.39 -7.35 4.82
N LYS A 33 -0.34 -6.63 5.25
CA LYS A 33 -0.50 -5.36 5.99
C LYS A 33 -1.06 -4.25 5.12
N VAL A 34 -0.57 -4.11 3.89
CA VAL A 34 -1.05 -3.08 2.94
C VAL A 34 -2.51 -3.33 2.60
N ILE A 35 -2.89 -4.58 2.29
CA ILE A 35 -4.27 -4.94 1.96
C ILE A 35 -5.19 -4.60 3.13
N LYS A 36 -4.82 -4.96 4.37
CA LYS A 36 -5.59 -4.60 5.58
C LYS A 36 -5.76 -3.10 5.74
N GLU A 37 -4.73 -2.31 5.52
CA GLU A 37 -4.83 -0.85 5.62
C GLU A 37 -5.72 -0.25 4.53
N ILE A 38 -5.63 -0.73 3.28
CA ILE A 38 -6.50 -0.30 2.18
C ILE A 38 -7.96 -0.60 2.50
N THR A 39 -8.27 -1.82 2.94
CA THR A 39 -9.62 -2.21 3.37
C THR A 39 -10.12 -1.34 4.51
N ARG A 40 -9.28 -1.14 5.54
CA ARG A 40 -9.63 -0.29 6.69
C ARG A 40 -9.93 1.14 6.26
N ILE A 41 -9.14 1.72 5.36
CA ILE A 41 -9.37 3.08 4.86
C ILE A 41 -10.72 3.16 4.13
N ALA A 42 -11.00 2.19 3.25
CA ALA A 42 -12.26 2.14 2.51
C ALA A 42 -13.49 1.98 3.42
N GLU A 43 -13.39 1.22 4.51
CA GLU A 43 -14.51 0.99 5.43
C GLU A 43 -14.75 2.14 6.42
N THR A 44 -13.72 2.92 6.76
CA THR A 44 -13.76 3.87 7.88
C THR A 44 -13.82 5.34 7.49
N HIS A 45 -13.60 5.66 6.21
CA HIS A 45 -13.56 7.04 5.70
C HIS A 45 -14.63 7.27 4.65
N THR A 46 -14.91 8.54 4.35
CA THR A 46 -15.82 8.89 3.26
C THR A 46 -15.25 8.42 1.92
N SER A 47 -16.12 8.14 0.94
CA SER A 47 -15.70 7.64 -0.37
C SER A 47 -14.67 8.54 -1.06
N ASP A 48 -14.83 9.86 -0.96
CA ASP A 48 -13.91 10.83 -1.57
C ASP A 48 -12.53 10.81 -0.89
N GLU A 49 -12.48 10.81 0.44
CA GLU A 49 -11.23 10.75 1.20
C GLU A 49 -10.50 9.42 0.99
N ALA A 50 -11.24 8.30 1.04
CA ALA A 50 -10.69 6.98 0.86
C ALA A 50 -10.09 6.80 -0.55
N LYS A 51 -10.78 7.30 -1.59
CA LYS A 51 -10.27 7.29 -2.98
C LYS A 51 -8.93 8.00 -3.10
N ILE A 52 -8.82 9.22 -2.58
CA ILE A 52 -7.58 10.01 -2.65
C ILE A 52 -6.44 9.30 -1.90
N VAL A 53 -6.70 8.87 -0.66
CA VAL A 53 -5.68 8.24 0.18
C VAL A 53 -5.18 6.91 -0.41
N ILE A 54 -6.08 6.07 -0.93
CA ILE A 54 -5.70 4.76 -1.50
C ILE A 54 -4.83 4.94 -2.75
N LEU A 55 -5.13 5.92 -3.61
CA LEU A 55 -4.33 6.20 -4.80
C LEU A 55 -2.92 6.71 -4.45
N GLU A 56 -2.80 7.62 -3.49
CA GLU A 56 -1.51 8.12 -2.99
C GLU A 56 -0.67 7.01 -2.33
N ILE A 57 -1.32 6.14 -1.57
CA ILE A 57 -0.71 4.95 -0.96
C ILE A 57 -0.15 4.01 -2.03
N ARG A 58 -0.89 3.76 -3.11
CA ARG A 58 -0.47 2.92 -4.23
C ARG A 58 0.83 3.42 -4.85
N GLU A 59 0.87 4.69 -5.24
CA GLU A 59 2.01 5.28 -5.93
C GLU A 59 3.27 5.23 -5.07
N TYR A 60 3.13 5.58 -3.79
CA TYR A 60 4.24 5.55 -2.86
C TYR A 60 4.71 4.11 -2.58
N LEU A 61 3.80 3.16 -2.36
CA LEU A 61 4.15 1.76 -2.12
C LEU A 61 4.95 1.16 -3.28
N PHE A 62 4.49 1.38 -4.52
CA PHE A 62 5.14 0.80 -5.69
C PHE A 62 6.55 1.38 -5.86
N SER A 63 6.69 2.70 -5.75
CA SER A 63 7.99 3.37 -5.77
C SER A 63 8.91 2.88 -4.64
N HIS A 64 8.38 2.79 -3.41
CA HIS A 64 9.14 2.35 -2.25
C HIS A 64 9.62 0.90 -2.39
N SER A 65 8.75 -0.01 -2.85
CA SER A 65 9.06 -1.43 -3.03
C SER A 65 10.12 -1.67 -4.12
N GLU A 66 10.09 -0.90 -5.21
CA GLU A 66 11.10 -1.00 -6.28
C GLU A 66 12.50 -0.57 -5.82
N ILE A 67 12.56 0.44 -4.96
CA ILE A 67 13.82 1.00 -4.44
C ILE A 67 14.40 0.14 -3.31
N ASN A 68 13.56 -0.33 -2.38
CA ASN A 68 14.00 -0.95 -1.13
C ASN A 68 14.05 -2.48 -1.14
N THR A 69 13.73 -3.11 -2.27
CA THR A 69 13.79 -4.58 -2.44
C THR A 69 15.13 -5.03 -2.99
N GLU A 70 15.75 -5.99 -2.31
CA GLU A 70 17.02 -6.58 -2.75
C GLU A 70 16.92 -7.25 -4.14
N PRO A 71 17.95 -7.21 -4.99
CA PRO A 71 17.87 -7.63 -6.40
C PRO A 71 17.34 -9.05 -6.63
N HIS A 72 17.70 -10.03 -5.79
CA HIS A 72 17.24 -11.42 -5.92
C HIS A 72 15.76 -11.60 -5.58
N ILE A 73 15.12 -10.60 -4.96
CA ILE A 73 13.71 -10.61 -4.57
C ILE A 73 12.85 -9.87 -5.61
N LYS A 74 13.43 -8.95 -6.39
CA LYS A 74 12.73 -8.20 -7.43
C LYS A 74 11.84 -9.02 -8.37
N PRO A 75 12.19 -10.28 -8.75
CA PRO A 75 11.28 -11.11 -9.54
C PRO A 75 9.88 -11.31 -8.90
N LEU A 76 9.76 -11.19 -7.57
CA LEU A 76 8.50 -11.31 -6.83
C LEU A 76 7.70 -10.00 -6.79
N LEU A 77 8.31 -8.84 -7.08
CA LEU A 77 7.64 -7.53 -7.01
C LEU A 77 6.43 -7.44 -7.95
N LYS A 78 6.52 -8.06 -9.13
CA LYS A 78 5.41 -8.06 -10.09
C LYS A 78 4.17 -8.77 -9.51
N SER A 79 4.37 -9.91 -8.85
CA SER A 79 3.28 -10.64 -8.20
C SER A 79 2.70 -9.85 -7.03
N PHE A 80 3.57 -9.25 -6.22
CA PHE A 80 3.18 -8.38 -5.12
C PHE A 80 2.34 -7.19 -5.62
N GLN A 81 2.80 -6.47 -6.63
CA GLN A 81 2.11 -5.31 -7.20
C GLN A 81 0.73 -5.70 -7.73
N TYR A 82 0.61 -6.82 -8.47
CA TYR A 82 -0.70 -7.28 -8.95
C TYR A 82 -1.69 -7.62 -7.83
N SER A 83 -1.21 -8.22 -6.73
CA SER A 83 -2.07 -8.49 -5.57
C SER A 83 -2.60 -7.19 -4.97
N ILE A 84 -1.73 -6.20 -4.80
CA ILE A 84 -2.12 -4.88 -4.29
C ILE A 84 -3.08 -4.16 -5.25
N GLU A 85 -2.84 -4.19 -6.55
CA GLU A 85 -3.77 -3.60 -7.53
C GLU A 85 -5.15 -4.26 -7.48
N GLY A 86 -5.20 -5.58 -7.28
CA GLY A 86 -6.44 -6.31 -7.05
C GLY A 86 -7.19 -5.80 -5.82
N ALA A 87 -6.50 -5.69 -4.68
CA ALA A 87 -7.09 -5.19 -3.44
C ALA A 87 -7.57 -3.74 -3.55
N ILE A 88 -6.80 -2.87 -4.21
CA ILE A 88 -7.18 -1.48 -4.50
C ILE A 88 -8.44 -1.44 -5.37
N SER A 89 -8.46 -2.21 -6.45
CA SER A 89 -9.62 -2.28 -7.34
C SER A 89 -10.88 -2.70 -6.57
N THR A 90 -10.79 -3.74 -5.74
CA THR A 90 -11.89 -4.17 -4.87
C THR A 90 -12.33 -3.06 -3.92
N ALA A 91 -11.39 -2.42 -3.22
CA ALA A 91 -11.69 -1.35 -2.28
C ALA A 91 -12.38 -0.17 -2.96
N LEU A 92 -11.87 0.28 -4.12
CA LEU A 92 -12.44 1.39 -4.87
C LEU A 92 -13.82 1.07 -5.46
N CYS A 93 -14.08 -0.18 -5.84
CA CYS A 93 -15.41 -0.62 -6.29
C CYS A 93 -16.48 -0.54 -5.19
N CYS A 94 -16.08 -0.60 -3.92
CA CYS A 94 -16.99 -0.54 -2.78
C CYS A 94 -17.26 0.88 -2.27
N LEU A 95 -16.64 1.92 -2.88
CA LEU A 95 -16.71 3.34 -2.48
C LEU A 95 -17.56 4.21 -3.40
#